data_AF-A0A938DDI9-F1
#
_entry.id   AF-A0A938DDI9-F1
#
_cell.length_a   1.000
_cell.length_b   1.000
_cell.length_c   1.000
_cell.angle_alpha   90.00
_cell.angle_beta   90.00
_cell.angle_gamma   90.00
#
_symmetry.space_group_name_H-M   'P 1'
#
loop_
_entity.id
_entity.type
_entity.pdbx_description
1 polymer ?
#
loop_
_entity_poly.entity_id
_entity_poly.type
_entity_poly.pdbx_seq_one_letter_code
_entity_poly.pdbx_strand_id
1 'polypeptide(L)'
;MSVSTAPTTTLTQEQTSFRPWCENRLLRLVLYDLKTPLYVVTLLTFCAYWLVPFVFCVYDGTLLGPQSVAWLQQRILDFSMPDTAIDAADKFLSSQTLIMDGSVGYLDDMNHFIFAITLCLGCTLGVAALRNFNRTMDNLQKNGVPATDSMDVSSIYEIYLRKAFRPAVMIACGGLAVLAFYLFIGMYDAPGQQGWWGNSRYGIAGLVFAVIIGAMVFSLLWGGYILTMGSIMLSRIVRLPMSLRPFHQDGCNGLAPLGKQILLLWWVALSGGAAIYVTLRLGYLGIERTPLIRLLAVVGSAMIPAIAILPLYASLKSIQEIQNSSLEHLGPLLNNLLLEANSAVREQNFEVAKGAISRINELKELFEIVKSANVWPFNPKALTIVATANVIQIALTAKELLHLFPM
;
A
#
# COMPACT_ATOMS: atom_id res chain seq x y z
N MET A 1 -29.93 25.18 41.91
CA MET A 1 -29.42 24.83 40.56
C MET A 1 -28.04 24.21 40.73
N SER A 2 -27.97 22.89 40.86
CA SER A 2 -26.71 22.14 40.93
C SER A 2 -26.45 21.52 39.56
N VAL A 3 -25.43 22.00 38.87
CA VAL A 3 -24.98 21.43 37.60
C VAL A 3 -24.37 20.07 37.89
N SER A 4 -25.07 19.01 37.49
CA SER A 4 -24.56 17.64 37.48
C SER A 4 -23.45 17.55 36.45
N THR A 5 -22.20 17.58 36.89
CA THR A 5 -21.04 17.24 36.05
C THR A 5 -21.08 15.74 35.75
N ALA A 6 -21.47 15.40 34.53
CA ALA A 6 -21.36 14.04 34.02
C ALA A 6 -19.91 13.54 34.17
N PRO A 7 -19.68 12.29 34.61
CA PRO A 7 -18.35 11.77 34.75
C PRO A 7 -17.68 11.70 33.38
N THR A 8 -16.49 12.29 33.29
CA THR A 8 -15.58 12.16 32.15
C THR A 8 -15.29 10.69 31.96
N THR A 9 -15.87 10.08 30.93
CA THR A 9 -15.54 8.72 30.49
C THR A 9 -14.06 8.68 30.13
N THR A 10 -13.25 8.19 31.06
CA THR A 10 -11.96 7.59 30.76
C THR A 10 -12.18 6.56 29.66
N LEU A 11 -11.61 6.81 28.48
CA LEU A 11 -11.55 5.90 27.34
C LEU A 11 -10.95 4.56 27.80
N THR A 12 -11.82 3.65 28.22
CA THR A 12 -11.52 2.24 28.39
C THR A 12 -10.90 1.73 27.10
N GLN A 13 -9.77 1.04 27.19
CA GLN A 13 -9.20 0.27 26.08
C GLN A 13 -10.35 -0.45 25.36
N GLU A 14 -10.62 -0.08 24.10
CA GLU A 14 -11.48 -0.88 23.24
C GLU A 14 -10.88 -2.30 23.23
N GLN A 15 -11.53 -3.23 23.92
CA GLN A 15 -11.27 -4.65 23.75
C GLN A 15 -11.64 -4.97 22.30
N THR A 16 -10.62 -5.07 21.45
CA THR A 16 -10.77 -5.56 20.08
C THR A 16 -11.11 -7.05 20.15
N SER A 17 -12.18 -7.48 19.49
CA SER A 17 -12.57 -8.90 19.44
C SER A 17 -11.55 -9.69 18.61
N PHE A 18 -10.87 -9.02 17.67
CA PHE A 18 -9.80 -9.61 16.89
C PHE A 18 -8.42 -9.32 17.48
N ARG A 19 -7.53 -10.31 17.40
CA ARG A 19 -6.12 -10.16 17.77
C ARG A 19 -5.44 -9.16 16.82
N PRO A 20 -4.30 -8.55 17.19
CA PRO A 20 -3.50 -7.76 16.25
C PRO A 20 -3.11 -8.59 15.01
N TRP A 21 -3.04 -7.96 13.83
CA TRP A 21 -2.61 -8.62 12.58
C TRP A 21 -1.08 -8.84 12.55
N CYS A 22 -0.57 -9.52 13.57
CA CYS A 22 0.82 -9.92 13.74
C CYS A 22 0.94 -11.07 14.75
N GLU A 23 1.62 -12.16 14.39
CA GLU A 23 1.98 -13.21 15.35
C GLU A 23 3.41 -13.04 15.89
N ASN A 24 4.30 -12.40 15.11
CA ASN A 24 5.69 -12.19 15.49
C ASN A 24 5.79 -11.15 16.62
N ARG A 25 6.48 -11.50 17.73
CA ARG A 25 6.65 -10.64 18.90
C ARG A 25 7.33 -9.31 18.59
N LEU A 26 8.36 -9.31 17.74
CA LEU A 26 9.06 -8.10 17.32
C LEU A 26 8.13 -7.22 16.49
N LEU A 27 7.42 -7.81 15.53
CA LEU A 27 6.46 -7.07 14.72
C LEU A 27 5.33 -6.50 15.58
N ARG A 28 4.84 -7.25 16.57
CA ARG A 28 3.84 -6.78 17.53
C ARG A 28 4.34 -5.61 18.38
N LEU A 29 5.56 -5.72 18.89
CA LEU A 29 6.21 -4.66 19.65
C LEU A 29 6.30 -3.36 18.83
N VAL A 30 6.79 -3.46 17.59
CA VAL A 30 6.99 -2.31 16.69
C VAL A 30 5.67 -1.74 16.16
N LEU A 31 4.72 -2.61 15.80
CA LEU A 31 3.47 -2.18 15.18
C LEU A 31 2.41 -1.75 16.20
N TYR A 32 2.33 -2.36 17.38
CA TYR A 32 1.19 -2.18 18.29
C TYR A 32 1.61 -1.71 19.68
N ASP A 33 2.59 -2.37 20.31
CA ASP A 33 2.83 -2.15 21.75
C ASP A 33 3.56 -0.83 22.02
N LEU A 34 4.56 -0.48 21.19
CA LEU A 34 5.29 0.81 21.31
C LEU A 34 4.47 2.01 20.84
N LYS A 35 3.29 1.79 20.23
CA LYS A 35 2.48 2.82 19.56
C LYS A 35 3.31 3.74 18.65
N THR A 36 4.36 3.19 18.04
CA THR A 36 5.37 3.96 17.29
C THR A 36 4.68 4.86 16.27
N PRO A 37 4.78 6.19 16.37
CA PRO A 37 4.17 7.10 15.42
C PRO A 37 4.66 6.82 14.00
N LEU A 38 3.80 7.02 13.00
CA LEU A 38 4.14 6.70 11.61
C LEU A 38 5.36 7.48 11.11
N TYR A 39 5.56 8.73 11.55
CA TYR A 39 6.74 9.52 11.21
C TYR A 39 8.05 8.91 11.73
N VAL A 40 8.02 8.19 12.85
CA VAL A 40 9.20 7.48 13.39
C VAL A 40 9.54 6.30 12.49
N VAL A 41 8.53 5.59 11.96
CA VAL A 41 8.75 4.50 10.98
C VAL A 41 9.39 5.08 9.72
N THR A 42 8.85 6.19 9.19
CA THR A 42 9.43 6.91 8.05
C THR A 42 10.89 7.27 8.31
N LEU A 43 11.20 7.86 9.47
CA LEU A 43 12.56 8.26 9.83
C LEU A 43 13.49 7.05 9.97
N LEU A 44 13.06 5.96 10.60
CA LEU A 44 13.87 4.75 10.73
C LEU A 44 14.17 4.12 9.37
N THR A 45 13.19 4.05 8.47
CA THR A 45 13.39 3.58 7.10
C THR A 45 14.37 4.48 6.34
N PHE A 46 14.21 5.80 6.46
CA PHE A 46 15.12 6.76 5.84
C PHE A 46 16.54 6.63 6.40
N CYS A 47 16.69 6.52 7.72
CA CYS A 47 18.00 6.34 8.35
C CYS A 47 18.66 5.03 7.91
N ALA A 48 17.92 3.92 7.89
CA ALA A 48 18.46 2.63 7.48
C ALA A 48 18.88 2.62 6.01
N TYR A 49 18.10 3.25 5.14
CA TYR A 49 18.32 3.22 3.70
C TYR A 49 19.29 4.28 3.19
N TRP A 50 19.24 5.49 3.76
CA TRP A 50 20.00 6.66 3.29
C TRP A 50 21.12 7.03 4.27
N LEU A 51 20.79 7.26 5.55
CA LEU A 51 21.79 7.75 6.50
C LEU A 51 22.90 6.73 6.80
N VAL A 52 22.59 5.44 6.86
CA VAL A 52 23.60 4.40 7.09
C VAL A 52 24.61 4.36 5.94
N PRO A 53 24.23 4.22 4.65
CA PRO A 53 25.17 4.34 3.54
C PRO A 53 25.93 5.66 3.52
N PHE A 54 25.29 6.79 3.83
CA PHE A 54 25.95 8.10 3.92
C PHE A 54 27.17 8.07 4.84
N VAL A 55 27.06 7.50 6.05
CA VAL A 55 28.17 7.43 7.01
C VAL A 55 29.33 6.59 6.45
N PHE A 56 29.03 5.48 5.78
CA PHE A 56 30.07 4.65 5.17
C PHE A 56 30.68 5.32 3.93
N CYS A 57 29.92 6.08 3.14
CA CYS A 57 30.44 6.87 2.04
C CYS A 57 31.36 8.01 2.49
N VAL A 58 31.06 8.65 3.64
CA VAL A 58 31.97 9.61 4.29
C VAL A 58 33.30 8.93 4.63
N TYR A 59 33.25 7.74 5.23
CA TYR A 59 34.43 6.98 5.63
C TYR A 59 35.26 6.50 4.42
N ASP A 60 34.59 6.00 3.38
CA ASP A 60 35.25 5.49 2.16
C ASP A 60 35.67 6.60 1.19
N GLY A 61 35.28 7.86 1.41
CA GLY A 61 35.56 8.94 0.46
C GLY A 61 34.83 8.78 -0.87
N THR A 62 33.61 8.24 -0.83
CA THR A 62 32.72 8.07 -2.00
C THR A 62 31.50 8.99 -1.94
N LEU A 63 31.52 9.99 -1.05
CA LEU A 63 30.37 10.84 -0.77
C LEU A 63 30.08 11.83 -1.90
N LEU A 64 31.13 12.45 -2.44
CA LEU A 64 31.05 13.52 -3.43
C LEU A 64 31.77 13.10 -4.71
N GLY A 65 31.15 13.37 -5.86
CA GLY A 65 31.77 13.16 -7.16
C GLY A 65 32.83 14.21 -7.48
N PRO A 66 33.71 13.95 -8.48
CA PRO A 66 34.83 14.83 -8.81
C PRO A 66 34.41 16.27 -9.14
N GLN A 67 33.27 16.47 -9.81
CA GLN A 67 32.74 17.79 -10.15
C GLN A 67 32.30 18.57 -8.91
N SER A 68 31.60 17.92 -7.98
CA SER A 68 31.14 18.52 -6.72
C SER A 68 32.32 18.86 -5.82
N VAL A 69 33.36 18.01 -5.77
CA VAL A 69 34.62 18.29 -5.08
C VAL A 69 35.30 19.53 -5.67
N ALA A 70 35.51 19.57 -6.98
CA ALA A 70 36.16 20.70 -7.65
C ALA A 70 35.38 22.02 -7.45
N TRP A 71 34.04 21.96 -7.54
CA TRP A 71 33.19 23.11 -7.28
C TRP A 71 33.29 23.60 -5.84
N LEU A 72 33.26 22.70 -4.85
CA LEU A 72 33.41 23.07 -3.43
C LEU A 72 34.80 23.63 -3.12
N GLN A 73 35.87 23.05 -3.66
CA GLN A 73 37.24 23.53 -3.47
C GLN A 73 37.43 24.95 -4.02
N GLN A 74 36.82 25.27 -5.16
CA GLN A 74 36.85 26.63 -5.71
C GLN A 74 36.08 27.64 -4.85
N ARG A 75 35.00 27.19 -4.18
CA ARG A 75 34.11 28.05 -3.38
C ARG A 75 34.51 28.15 -1.92
N ILE A 76 35.37 27.28 -1.42
CA ILE A 76 35.68 27.20 0.01
C ILE A 76 36.26 28.52 0.55
N LEU A 77 37.04 29.21 -0.28
CA LEU A 77 37.66 30.50 0.01
C LEU A 77 36.68 31.68 -0.07
N ASP A 78 35.54 31.51 -0.75
CA ASP A 78 34.48 32.52 -0.83
C ASP A 78 33.69 32.61 0.49
N PHE A 79 33.73 31.56 1.33
CA PHE A 79 33.07 31.56 2.62
C PHE A 79 33.95 32.21 3.68
N SER A 80 33.40 33.15 4.46
CA SER A 80 34.07 33.75 5.61
C SER A 80 34.14 32.76 6.79
N MET A 81 34.96 31.72 6.65
CA MET A 81 35.19 30.67 7.65
C MET A 81 36.57 30.84 8.32
N PRO A 82 36.75 30.38 9.57
CA PRO A 82 38.08 30.31 10.19
C PRO A 82 39.03 29.42 9.39
N ASP A 83 40.33 29.74 9.37
CA ASP A 83 41.36 28.96 8.65
C ASP A 83 41.33 27.47 9.02
N THR A 84 41.09 27.14 10.30
CA THR A 84 40.97 25.75 10.77
C THR A 84 39.80 24.99 10.12
N ALA A 85 38.72 25.69 9.78
CA ALA A 85 37.57 25.10 9.10
C ALA A 85 37.84 24.93 7.59
N ILE A 86 38.56 25.88 6.97
CA ILE A 86 39.02 25.78 5.58
C ILE A 86 39.97 24.59 5.45
N ASP A 87 40.96 24.46 6.32
CA ASP A 87 41.91 23.33 6.33
C ASP A 87 41.20 21.98 6.53
N ALA A 88 40.23 21.93 7.44
CA ALA A 88 39.46 20.71 7.68
C ALA A 88 38.62 20.32 6.47
N ALA A 89 37.98 21.30 5.82
CA ALA A 89 37.16 21.05 4.65
C ALA A 89 37.99 20.71 3.41
N ASP A 90 39.15 21.33 3.20
CA ASP A 90 40.07 20.95 2.12
C ASP A 90 40.63 19.52 2.30
N LYS A 91 40.98 19.14 3.55
CA LYS A 91 41.35 17.75 3.88
C LYS A 91 40.23 16.76 3.59
N PHE A 92 38.99 17.12 3.94
CA PHE A 92 37.82 16.27 3.68
C PHE A 92 37.53 16.12 2.17
N LEU A 93 37.61 17.22 1.41
CA LEU A 93 37.40 17.21 -0.04
C LEU A 93 38.50 16.42 -0.75
N SER A 94 39.75 16.60 -0.32
CA SER A 94 40.90 15.85 -0.83
C SER A 94 40.87 14.37 -0.47
N SER A 95 40.06 13.93 0.50
CA SER A 95 39.91 12.51 0.83
C SER A 95 38.85 11.79 -0.01
N GLN A 96 38.13 12.47 -0.90
CA GLN A 96 37.08 11.88 -1.75
C GLN A 96 37.62 11.17 -3.01
N THR A 97 38.87 10.69 -2.99
CA THR A 97 39.66 10.32 -4.18
C THR A 97 39.37 8.93 -4.78
N LEU A 98 38.45 8.14 -4.21
CA LEU A 98 38.19 6.77 -4.71
C LEU A 98 37.34 6.73 -5.99
N ILE A 99 36.79 7.86 -6.43
CA ILE A 99 35.84 7.89 -7.54
C ILE A 99 36.48 8.41 -8.83
N MET A 100 36.58 7.54 -9.85
CA MET A 100 37.17 7.83 -11.18
C MET A 100 36.35 8.86 -11.98
N ASP A 101 36.93 9.46 -13.02
CA ASP A 101 36.19 10.32 -13.95
C ASP A 101 34.96 9.59 -14.55
N GLY A 102 33.79 10.24 -14.48
CA GLY A 102 32.50 9.67 -14.93
C GLY A 102 31.71 8.93 -13.84
N SER A 103 32.19 8.96 -12.60
CA SER A 103 31.51 8.36 -11.45
C SER A 103 30.47 9.27 -10.79
N VAL A 104 29.54 8.64 -10.07
CA VAL A 104 28.45 9.29 -9.32
C VAL A 104 28.71 9.10 -7.83
N GLY A 105 29.00 10.20 -7.15
CA GLY A 105 29.12 10.24 -5.68
C GLY A 105 27.75 10.09 -5.01
N TYR A 106 27.75 9.62 -3.77
CA TYR A 106 26.54 9.35 -2.99
C TYR A 106 25.54 10.52 -2.96
N LEU A 107 26.02 11.73 -2.68
CA LEU A 107 25.16 12.93 -2.60
C LEU A 107 24.75 13.48 -3.97
N ASP A 108 25.46 13.10 -5.03
CA ASP A 108 25.12 13.47 -6.40
C ASP A 108 24.06 12.52 -7.00
N ASP A 109 23.77 11.40 -6.32
CA ASP A 109 22.81 10.37 -6.74
C ASP A 109 21.35 10.73 -6.39
N MET A 110 20.80 11.70 -7.12
CA MET A 110 19.42 12.16 -6.93
C MET A 110 18.38 11.06 -7.13
N ASN A 111 18.68 10.06 -7.96
CA ASN A 111 17.77 8.96 -8.24
C ASN A 111 17.58 8.07 -7.00
N HIS A 112 18.68 7.74 -6.31
CA HIS A 112 18.61 7.02 -5.04
C HIS A 112 17.91 7.84 -3.96
N PHE A 113 18.10 9.16 -3.93
CA PHE A 113 17.43 10.01 -2.96
C PHE A 113 15.90 10.00 -3.16
N ILE A 114 15.44 10.15 -4.41
CA ILE A 114 14.01 10.06 -4.75
C ILE A 114 13.47 8.65 -4.46
N PHE A 115 14.26 7.61 -4.71
CA PHE A 115 13.89 6.24 -4.36
C PHE A 115 13.75 6.06 -2.84
N ALA A 116 14.65 6.63 -2.04
CA ALA A 116 14.58 6.63 -0.59
C ALA A 116 13.27 7.27 -0.07
N ILE A 117 12.88 8.42 -0.63
CA ILE A 117 11.60 9.08 -0.31
C ILE A 117 10.42 8.14 -0.61
N THR A 118 10.43 7.53 -1.80
CA THR A 118 9.36 6.63 -2.23
C THR A 118 9.28 5.38 -1.35
N LEU A 119 10.41 4.80 -1.00
CA LEU A 119 10.53 3.66 -0.07
C LEU A 119 9.97 4.02 1.31
N CYS A 120 10.29 5.20 1.84
CA CYS A 120 9.82 5.66 3.14
C CYS A 120 8.31 5.82 3.15
N LEU A 121 7.73 6.41 2.09
CA LEU A 121 6.28 6.51 1.93
C LEU A 121 5.63 5.13 1.87
N GLY A 122 6.16 4.23 1.04
CA GLY A 122 5.63 2.87 0.90
C GLY A 122 5.69 2.06 2.20
N CYS A 123 6.79 2.13 2.94
CA CYS A 123 6.93 1.48 4.25
C CYS A 123 5.93 2.03 5.27
N THR A 124 5.79 3.36 5.33
CA THR A 124 4.86 4.04 6.23
C THR A 124 3.41 3.63 5.95
N LEU A 125 3.02 3.63 4.68
CA LEU A 125 1.68 3.24 4.23
C LEU A 125 1.43 1.74 4.46
N GLY A 126 2.42 0.89 4.21
CA GLY A 126 2.33 -0.55 4.46
C GLY A 126 2.13 -0.85 5.94
N VAL A 127 2.88 -0.21 6.82
CA VAL A 127 2.72 -0.30 8.27
C VAL A 127 1.35 0.20 8.73
N ALA A 128 0.89 1.33 8.18
CA ALA A 128 -0.44 1.85 8.48
C ALA A 128 -1.55 0.87 8.06
N ALA A 129 -1.44 0.27 6.87
CA ALA A 129 -2.37 -0.74 6.39
C ALA A 129 -2.37 -1.99 7.29
N LEU A 130 -1.19 -2.49 7.69
CA LEU A 130 -1.05 -3.64 8.58
C LEU A 130 -1.71 -3.41 9.95
N ARG A 131 -1.47 -2.25 10.55
CA ARG A 131 -2.06 -1.84 11.85
C ARG A 131 -3.58 -1.70 11.81
N ASN A 132 -4.15 -1.53 10.63
CA ASN A 132 -5.55 -1.21 10.45
C ASN A 132 -6.40 -2.43 10.05
N PHE A 133 -5.82 -3.61 9.77
CA PHE A 133 -6.59 -4.81 9.44
C PHE A 133 -7.51 -5.27 10.57
N ASN A 134 -7.00 -5.44 11.80
CA ASN A 134 -7.82 -5.86 12.93
C ASN A 134 -8.88 -4.81 13.28
N ARG A 135 -8.52 -3.52 13.26
CA ARG A 135 -9.48 -2.42 13.50
C ARG A 135 -10.58 -2.36 12.45
N THR A 136 -10.23 -2.55 11.18
CA THR A 136 -11.20 -2.66 10.10
C THR A 136 -12.17 -3.79 10.39
N MET A 137 -11.68 -4.93 10.87
CA MET A 137 -12.51 -6.07 11.22
C MET A 137 -13.41 -5.83 12.43
N ASP A 138 -12.88 -5.28 13.52
CA ASP A 138 -13.68 -4.91 14.70
C ASP A 138 -14.81 -3.95 14.29
N ASN A 139 -14.51 -2.95 13.46
CA ASN A 139 -15.49 -1.95 13.04
C ASN A 139 -16.54 -2.54 12.09
N LEU A 140 -16.16 -3.41 11.14
CA LEU A 140 -17.12 -4.10 10.28
C LEU A 140 -18.07 -4.98 11.09
N GLN A 141 -17.56 -5.67 12.12
CA GLN A 141 -18.37 -6.49 13.00
C GLN A 141 -19.29 -5.64 13.90
N LYS A 142 -18.77 -4.56 14.51
CA LYS A 142 -19.56 -3.59 15.30
C LYS A 142 -20.66 -2.93 14.46
N ASN A 143 -20.37 -2.60 13.22
CA ASN A 143 -21.34 -2.05 12.26
C ASN A 143 -22.34 -3.11 11.78
N GLY A 144 -22.19 -4.39 12.17
CA GLY A 144 -23.04 -5.50 11.78
C GLY A 144 -23.11 -5.69 10.26
N VAL A 145 -22.00 -5.45 9.58
CA VAL A 145 -21.90 -5.63 8.12
C VAL A 145 -22.02 -7.11 7.77
N PRO A 146 -21.23 -8.05 8.35
CA PRO A 146 -21.53 -9.47 8.20
C PRO A 146 -22.84 -9.80 8.92
N ALA A 147 -23.77 -10.42 8.21
CA ALA A 147 -25.04 -10.92 8.74
C ALA A 147 -24.93 -12.35 9.32
N THR A 148 -23.70 -12.87 9.42
CA THR A 148 -23.36 -14.22 9.89
C THR A 148 -22.90 -14.20 11.34
N ASP A 149 -22.79 -15.39 11.94
CA ASP A 149 -22.29 -15.55 13.30
C ASP A 149 -20.85 -15.05 13.43
N SER A 150 -20.54 -14.45 14.58
CA SER A 150 -19.21 -13.93 14.90
C SER A 150 -18.11 -14.99 14.82
N MET A 151 -18.46 -16.27 15.00
CA MET A 151 -17.53 -17.40 14.90
C MET A 151 -17.02 -17.60 13.47
N ASP A 152 -17.85 -17.42 12.44
CA ASP A 152 -17.44 -17.61 11.05
C ASP A 152 -16.44 -16.55 10.62
N VAL A 153 -16.71 -15.28 10.98
CA VAL A 153 -15.80 -14.16 10.74
C VAL A 153 -14.46 -14.37 11.44
N SER A 154 -14.50 -14.79 12.72
CA SER A 154 -13.31 -15.08 13.52
C SER A 154 -12.50 -16.25 12.97
N SER A 155 -13.16 -17.31 12.50
CA SER A 155 -12.52 -18.46 11.88
C SER A 155 -11.75 -18.07 10.62
N ILE A 156 -12.38 -17.28 9.73
CA ILE A 156 -11.71 -16.77 8.52
C ILE A 156 -10.49 -15.91 8.91
N TYR A 157 -10.66 -14.99 9.86
CA TYR A 157 -9.58 -14.15 10.35
C TYR A 157 -8.35 -14.97 10.80
N GLU A 158 -8.57 -15.93 11.70
CA GLU A 158 -7.51 -16.77 12.29
C GLU A 158 -6.88 -17.73 11.27
N ILE A 159 -7.62 -18.21 10.26
CA ILE A 159 -7.05 -19.03 9.17
C ILE A 159 -6.06 -18.21 8.35
N TYR A 160 -6.41 -16.98 7.99
CA TYR A 160 -5.53 -16.14 7.16
C TYR A 160 -4.39 -15.52 7.96
N LEU A 161 -4.58 -15.21 9.24
CA LEU A 161 -3.49 -14.82 10.15
C LEU A 161 -2.42 -15.92 10.21
N ARG A 162 -2.82 -17.16 10.49
CA ARG A 162 -1.91 -18.31 10.51
C ARG A 162 -1.23 -18.56 9.17
N LYS A 163 -1.91 -18.29 8.04
CA LYS A 163 -1.31 -18.38 6.69
C LYS A 163 -0.26 -17.28 6.46
N ALA A 164 -0.56 -16.05 6.86
CA ALA A 164 0.33 -14.89 6.72
C ALA A 164 1.66 -15.08 7.46
N PHE A 165 1.65 -15.75 8.61
CA PHE A 165 2.82 -15.93 9.49
C PHE A 165 3.42 -17.34 9.46
N ARG A 166 3.17 -18.13 8.40
CA ARG A 166 3.79 -19.46 8.24
C ARG A 166 5.32 -19.35 8.21
N PRO A 167 6.06 -20.09 9.06
CA PRO A 167 7.53 -20.05 9.07
C PRO A 167 8.16 -20.39 7.72
N ALA A 168 7.57 -21.34 6.98
CA ALA A 168 8.04 -21.72 5.65
C ALA A 168 8.08 -20.54 4.66
N VAL A 169 7.10 -19.62 4.74
CA VAL A 169 7.06 -18.43 3.88
C VAL A 169 8.15 -17.46 4.28
N MET A 170 8.32 -17.23 5.59
CA MET A 170 9.39 -16.37 6.11
C MET A 170 10.78 -16.88 5.71
N ILE A 171 11.01 -18.20 5.80
CA ILE A 171 12.26 -18.84 5.36
C ILE A 171 12.45 -18.67 3.85
N ALA A 172 11.40 -18.87 3.04
CA ALA A 172 11.48 -18.68 1.59
C ALA A 172 11.81 -17.21 1.22
N CYS A 173 11.16 -16.24 1.87
CA CYS A 173 11.48 -14.82 1.70
C CYS A 173 12.92 -14.52 2.12
N GLY A 174 13.40 -15.14 3.21
CA GLY A 174 14.79 -15.02 3.67
C GLY A 174 15.79 -15.60 2.66
N GLY A 175 15.51 -16.77 2.09
CA GLY A 175 16.34 -17.37 1.04
C GLY A 175 16.43 -16.49 -0.21
N LEU A 176 15.31 -15.92 -0.65
CA LEU A 176 15.28 -14.96 -1.78
C LEU A 176 16.02 -13.67 -1.47
N ALA A 177 15.97 -13.18 -0.23
CA ALA A 177 16.72 -12.01 0.21
C ALA A 177 18.23 -12.24 0.20
N VAL A 178 18.68 -13.42 0.65
CA VAL A 178 20.09 -13.83 0.57
C VAL A 178 20.52 -13.95 -0.89
N LEU A 179 19.68 -14.53 -1.76
CA LEU A 179 19.97 -14.59 -3.20
C LEU A 179 20.08 -13.19 -3.82
N ALA A 180 19.20 -12.25 -3.45
CA ALA A 180 19.25 -10.88 -3.94
C ALA A 180 20.52 -10.15 -3.48
N PHE A 181 20.94 -10.35 -2.23
CA PHE A 181 22.23 -9.86 -1.72
C PHE A 181 23.40 -10.37 -2.57
N TYR A 182 23.48 -11.69 -2.81
CA TYR A 182 24.55 -12.26 -3.62
C TYR A 182 24.50 -11.83 -5.09
N LEU A 183 23.30 -11.73 -5.66
CA LEU A 183 23.11 -11.23 -7.02
C LEU A 183 23.60 -9.79 -7.14
N PHE A 184 23.25 -8.93 -6.18
CA PHE A 184 23.70 -7.55 -6.14
C PHE A 184 25.24 -7.46 -6.04
N ILE A 185 25.86 -8.26 -5.17
CA ILE A 185 27.33 -8.36 -5.11
C ILE A 185 27.91 -8.83 -6.45
N GLY A 186 27.32 -9.85 -7.07
CA GLY A 186 27.77 -10.42 -8.33
C GLY A 186 27.69 -9.49 -9.54
N MET A 187 26.97 -8.37 -9.44
CA MET A 187 26.88 -7.38 -10.52
C MET A 187 28.11 -6.45 -10.62
N TYR A 188 29.13 -6.64 -9.76
CA TYR A 188 30.32 -5.79 -9.64
C TYR A 188 31.14 -5.56 -10.93
N ASP A 189 31.14 -6.52 -11.86
CA ASP A 189 31.94 -6.48 -13.10
C ASP A 189 31.20 -5.90 -14.33
N ALA A 190 29.94 -5.49 -14.17
CA ALA A 190 29.19 -4.92 -15.29
C ALA A 190 29.86 -3.60 -15.76
N PRO A 191 30.24 -3.45 -17.04
CA PRO A 191 30.99 -2.29 -17.54
C PRO A 191 30.32 -0.91 -17.33
N GLY A 192 29.01 -0.89 -17.03
CA GLY A 192 28.26 0.33 -16.71
C GLY A 192 28.16 0.67 -15.22
N GLN A 193 28.69 -0.17 -14.32
CA GLN A 193 28.54 -0.04 -12.86
C GLN A 193 29.85 0.31 -12.14
N GLN A 194 30.93 0.55 -12.89
CA GLN A 194 32.26 0.83 -12.34
C GLN A 194 32.40 2.25 -11.75
N GLY A 195 31.46 3.15 -12.03
CA GLY A 195 31.47 4.52 -11.53
C GLY A 195 30.52 4.80 -10.36
N TRP A 196 29.98 3.79 -9.68
CA TRP A 196 28.90 4.01 -8.70
C TRP A 196 29.34 3.76 -7.25
N TRP A 197 28.99 4.68 -6.34
CA TRP A 197 29.30 4.60 -4.90
C TRP A 197 28.82 3.29 -4.24
N GLY A 198 27.73 2.70 -4.75
CA GLY A 198 27.16 1.45 -4.23
C GLY A 198 27.87 0.19 -4.69
N ASN A 199 28.92 0.30 -5.53
CA ASN A 199 29.68 -0.84 -5.99
C ASN A 199 30.69 -1.29 -4.91
N SER A 200 30.54 -2.53 -4.45
CA SER A 200 31.36 -3.15 -3.40
C SER A 200 32.88 -3.19 -3.68
N ARG A 201 33.30 -2.99 -4.93
CA ARG A 201 34.72 -2.90 -5.31
C ARG A 201 35.41 -1.64 -4.77
N TYR A 202 34.66 -0.56 -4.50
CA TYR A 202 35.21 0.75 -4.15
C TYR A 202 35.06 1.10 -2.67
N GLY A 203 34.52 0.21 -1.83
CA GLY A 203 34.42 0.46 -0.40
C GLY A 203 33.45 -0.43 0.37
N ILE A 204 33.48 -0.27 1.69
CA ILE A 204 32.58 -0.91 2.65
C ILE A 204 31.13 -0.42 2.45
N ALA A 205 30.92 0.82 1.99
CA ALA A 205 29.62 1.40 1.69
C ALA A 205 28.80 0.55 0.71
N GLY A 206 29.42 0.06 -0.37
CA GLY A 206 28.77 -0.81 -1.34
C GLY A 206 28.38 -2.18 -0.74
N LEU A 207 29.22 -2.74 0.14
CA LEU A 207 28.91 -3.98 0.86
C LEU A 207 27.73 -3.79 1.84
N VAL A 208 27.74 -2.69 2.60
CA VAL A 208 26.63 -2.33 3.51
C VAL A 208 25.35 -2.12 2.72
N PHE A 209 25.43 -1.45 1.56
CA PHE A 209 24.28 -1.27 0.69
C PHE A 209 23.74 -2.60 0.14
N ALA A 210 24.60 -3.56 -0.21
CA ALA A 210 24.16 -4.90 -0.58
C ALA A 210 23.33 -5.56 0.54
N VAL A 211 23.78 -5.46 1.81
CA VAL A 211 23.04 -5.97 2.97
C VAL A 211 21.67 -5.28 3.08
N ILE A 212 21.61 -3.96 2.88
CA ILE A 212 20.36 -3.19 2.87
C ILE A 212 19.43 -3.69 1.76
N ILE A 213 19.93 -3.96 0.56
CA ILE A 213 19.14 -4.53 -0.55
C ILE A 213 18.54 -5.89 -0.14
N GLY A 214 19.33 -6.78 0.45
CA GLY A 214 18.83 -8.05 0.98
C GLY A 214 17.70 -7.85 1.99
N ALA A 215 17.90 -6.97 2.98
CA ALA A 215 16.89 -6.65 3.99
C ALA A 215 15.61 -6.04 3.39
N MET A 216 15.74 -5.20 2.35
CA MET A 216 14.62 -4.62 1.62
C MET A 216 13.85 -5.68 0.85
N VAL A 217 14.52 -6.58 0.14
CA VAL A 217 13.87 -7.67 -0.59
C VAL A 217 13.11 -8.57 0.37
N PHE A 218 13.71 -8.93 1.51
CA PHE A 218 13.00 -9.66 2.56
C PHE A 218 11.73 -8.93 3.01
N SER A 219 11.87 -7.65 3.35
CA SER A 219 10.77 -6.82 3.87
C SER A 219 9.65 -6.64 2.84
N LEU A 220 10.00 -6.46 1.57
CA LEU A 220 9.06 -6.32 0.47
C LEU A 220 8.29 -7.63 0.22
N LEU A 221 9.00 -8.76 0.13
CA LEU A 221 8.37 -10.05 -0.15
C LEU A 221 7.49 -10.50 1.02
N TRP A 222 8.01 -10.44 2.25
CA TRP A 222 7.28 -10.90 3.41
C TRP A 222 6.15 -9.92 3.79
N GLY A 223 6.43 -8.61 3.80
CA GLY A 223 5.41 -7.58 4.03
C GLY A 223 4.32 -7.60 2.95
N GLY A 224 4.70 -7.71 1.69
CA GLY A 224 3.76 -7.86 0.56
C GLY A 224 2.90 -9.12 0.67
N TYR A 225 3.48 -10.24 1.12
CA TYR A 225 2.72 -11.47 1.39
C TYR A 225 1.70 -11.30 2.52
N ILE A 226 2.10 -10.68 3.64
CA ILE A 226 1.20 -10.41 4.77
C ILE A 226 0.04 -9.49 4.36
N LEU A 227 0.34 -8.41 3.60
CA LEU A 227 -0.68 -7.53 3.03
C LEU A 227 -1.63 -8.29 2.09
N THR A 228 -1.08 -9.14 1.22
CA THR A 228 -1.87 -9.99 0.31
C THR A 228 -2.81 -10.92 1.07
N MET A 229 -2.33 -11.58 2.13
CA MET A 229 -3.17 -12.44 2.96
C MET A 229 -4.27 -11.65 3.68
N GLY A 230 -3.98 -10.43 4.15
CA GLY A 230 -4.98 -9.53 4.72
C GLY A 230 -6.03 -9.10 3.69
N SER A 231 -5.62 -8.78 2.46
CA SER A 231 -6.53 -8.49 1.36
C SER A 231 -7.41 -9.67 0.98
N ILE A 232 -6.86 -10.89 0.91
CA ILE A 232 -7.64 -12.11 0.65
C ILE A 232 -8.62 -12.36 1.81
N MET A 233 -8.20 -12.16 3.06
CA MET A 233 -9.06 -12.29 4.23
C MET A 233 -10.26 -11.33 4.13
N LEU A 234 -10.03 -10.04 3.88
CA LEU A 234 -11.12 -9.07 3.69
C LEU A 234 -12.04 -9.49 2.55
N SER A 235 -11.47 -9.91 1.41
CA SER A 235 -12.24 -10.39 0.26
C SER A 235 -13.14 -11.58 0.61
N ARG A 236 -12.68 -12.50 1.47
CA ARG A 236 -13.47 -13.66 1.91
C ARG A 236 -14.57 -13.27 2.89
N ILE A 237 -14.29 -12.37 3.82
CA ILE A 237 -15.26 -11.91 4.82
C ILE A 237 -16.39 -11.15 4.14
N VAL A 238 -16.09 -10.31 3.17
CA VAL A 238 -17.08 -9.52 2.45
C VAL A 238 -17.98 -10.37 1.54
N ARG A 239 -17.56 -11.60 1.21
CA ARG A 239 -18.38 -12.58 0.49
C ARG A 239 -19.34 -13.36 1.41
N LEU A 240 -19.22 -13.24 2.72
CA LEU A 240 -20.25 -13.75 3.62
C LEU A 240 -21.54 -12.97 3.39
N PRO A 241 -22.72 -13.53 3.72
CA PRO A 241 -23.95 -12.75 3.77
C PRO A 241 -23.72 -11.42 4.51
N MET A 242 -24.00 -10.30 3.86
CA MET A 242 -23.88 -8.97 4.47
C MET A 242 -25.23 -8.29 4.58
N SER A 243 -25.37 -7.44 5.60
CA SER A 243 -26.50 -6.53 5.77
C SER A 243 -26.06 -5.12 5.37
N LEU A 244 -26.64 -4.60 4.28
CA LEU A 244 -26.51 -3.18 3.96
C LEU A 244 -27.42 -2.38 4.89
N ARG A 245 -26.88 -1.31 5.49
CA ARG A 245 -27.60 -0.42 6.40
C ARG A 245 -27.74 0.98 5.78
N PRO A 246 -28.76 1.25 4.95
CA PRO A 246 -28.96 2.52 4.24
C PRO A 246 -28.88 3.78 5.11
N PHE A 247 -29.25 3.65 6.38
CA PHE A 247 -29.30 4.76 7.35
C PHE A 247 -28.13 4.74 8.34
N HIS A 248 -27.03 4.05 8.01
CA HIS A 248 -25.85 4.03 8.86
C HIS A 248 -25.16 5.40 8.88
N GLN A 249 -24.68 5.81 10.06
CA GLN A 249 -24.07 7.14 10.32
C GLN A 249 -22.84 7.47 9.46
N ASP A 250 -22.20 6.47 8.86
CA ASP A 250 -21.01 6.66 8.02
C ASP A 250 -21.34 7.03 6.56
N GLY A 251 -22.62 7.05 6.18
CA GLY A 251 -23.07 7.31 4.81
C GLY A 251 -22.60 6.28 3.78
N CYS A 252 -22.04 5.15 4.25
CA CYS A 252 -21.44 4.09 3.44
C CYS A 252 -21.98 2.72 3.85
N ASN A 253 -23.18 2.67 4.43
CA ASN A 253 -23.85 1.43 4.86
C ASN A 253 -23.06 0.59 5.89
N GLY A 254 -22.17 1.20 6.66
CA GLY A 254 -21.28 0.51 7.60
C GLY A 254 -19.96 0.03 6.98
N LEU A 255 -19.76 0.21 5.66
CA LEU A 255 -18.59 -0.26 4.91
C LEU A 255 -17.45 0.77 4.85
N ALA A 256 -17.58 1.94 5.48
CA ALA A 256 -16.51 2.94 5.50
C ALA A 256 -15.14 2.42 6.01
N PRO A 257 -15.06 1.54 7.04
CA PRO A 257 -13.79 0.97 7.47
C PRO A 257 -13.08 0.18 6.37
N LEU A 258 -13.83 -0.62 5.62
CA LEU A 258 -13.30 -1.40 4.49
C LEU A 258 -12.84 -0.48 3.36
N GLY A 259 -13.62 0.55 3.05
CA GLY A 259 -13.26 1.56 2.06
C GLY A 259 -11.95 2.28 2.38
N LYS A 260 -11.76 2.69 3.65
CA LYS A 260 -10.51 3.28 4.14
C LYS A 260 -9.32 2.32 4.01
N GLN A 261 -9.51 1.05 4.35
CA GLN A 261 -8.46 0.04 4.21
C GLN A 261 -8.07 -0.19 2.74
N ILE A 262 -9.04 -0.28 1.84
CA ILE A 262 -8.80 -0.40 0.40
C ILE A 262 -8.04 0.82 -0.13
N LEU A 263 -8.39 2.03 0.31
CA LEU A 263 -7.68 3.25 -0.07
C LEU A 263 -6.22 3.24 0.44
N LEU A 264 -5.96 2.76 1.66
CA LEU A 264 -4.59 2.59 2.16
C LEU A 264 -3.81 1.60 1.30
N LEU A 265 -4.40 0.46 0.93
CA LEU A 265 -3.78 -0.51 0.03
C LEU A 265 -3.52 0.07 -1.37
N TRP A 266 -4.38 0.98 -1.84
CA TRP A 266 -4.14 1.74 -3.07
C TRP A 266 -2.93 2.65 -2.97
N TRP A 267 -2.79 3.38 -1.87
CA TRP A 267 -1.61 4.21 -1.63
C TRP A 267 -0.32 3.38 -1.57
N VAL A 268 -0.38 2.20 -0.93
CA VAL A 268 0.73 1.24 -0.97
C VAL A 268 1.05 0.86 -2.43
N ALA A 269 0.02 0.53 -3.22
CA ALA A 269 0.24 0.14 -4.61
C ALA A 269 0.83 1.26 -5.48
N LEU A 270 0.36 2.49 -5.31
CA LEU A 270 0.90 3.68 -5.99
C LEU A 270 2.36 3.93 -5.59
N SER A 271 2.71 3.81 -4.31
CA SER A 271 4.10 3.95 -3.87
C SER A 271 5.01 2.86 -4.45
N GLY A 272 4.53 1.62 -4.57
CA GLY A 272 5.25 0.54 -5.23
C GLY A 272 5.44 0.79 -6.73
N GLY A 273 4.41 1.29 -7.41
CA GLY A 273 4.49 1.71 -8.82
C GLY A 273 5.48 2.87 -9.03
N ALA A 274 5.47 3.86 -8.15
CA ALA A 274 6.44 4.96 -8.17
C ALA A 274 7.87 4.45 -7.94
N ALA A 275 8.07 3.49 -7.04
CA ALA A 275 9.38 2.89 -6.80
C ALA A 275 9.90 2.17 -8.07
N ILE A 276 9.05 1.38 -8.72
CA ILE A 276 9.38 0.72 -10.00
C ILE A 276 9.71 1.76 -11.08
N TYR A 277 8.92 2.83 -11.16
CA TYR A 277 9.16 3.91 -12.12
C TYR A 277 10.52 4.57 -11.89
N VAL A 278 10.84 4.93 -10.65
CA VAL A 278 12.14 5.53 -10.29
C VAL A 278 13.28 4.60 -10.68
N THR A 279 13.19 3.32 -10.30
CA THR A 279 14.22 2.32 -10.63
C THR A 279 14.42 2.16 -12.14
N LEU A 280 13.34 2.09 -12.93
CA LEU A 280 13.43 1.82 -14.36
C LEU A 280 13.71 3.07 -15.23
N ARG A 281 13.18 4.23 -14.86
CA ARG A 281 13.19 5.44 -15.70
C ARG A 281 14.22 6.47 -15.30
N LEU A 282 14.34 6.73 -14.01
CA LEU A 282 15.39 7.63 -13.53
C LEU A 282 16.74 6.92 -13.59
N GLY A 283 16.72 5.60 -13.42
CA GLY A 283 17.86 4.72 -13.61
C GLY A 283 18.61 4.50 -12.31
N TYR A 284 19.08 3.27 -12.16
CA TYR A 284 19.87 2.80 -11.04
C TYR A 284 21.28 2.43 -11.54
N LEU A 285 21.86 3.36 -12.32
CA LEU A 285 23.22 3.32 -12.85
C LEU A 285 23.61 1.94 -13.42
N GLY A 286 22.70 1.31 -14.17
CA GLY A 286 22.92 0.07 -14.91
C GLY A 286 22.09 -1.12 -14.45
N ILE A 287 21.53 -1.14 -13.22
CA ILE A 287 20.64 -2.23 -12.76
C ILE A 287 19.35 -2.27 -13.60
N GLU A 288 18.88 -1.11 -14.04
CA GLU A 288 17.72 -0.99 -14.92
C GLU A 288 17.94 -1.64 -16.29
N ARG A 289 19.18 -1.99 -16.66
CA ARG A 289 19.49 -2.67 -17.93
C ARG A 289 19.46 -4.19 -17.81
N THR A 290 19.42 -4.73 -16.59
CA THR A 290 19.40 -6.18 -16.36
C THR A 290 18.03 -6.76 -16.74
N PRO A 291 17.96 -7.74 -17.67
CA PRO A 291 16.69 -8.31 -18.13
C PRO A 291 15.84 -8.89 -16.98
N LEU A 292 16.49 -9.52 -16.00
CA LEU A 292 15.83 -10.06 -14.81
C LEU A 292 15.11 -8.98 -14.01
N ILE A 293 15.74 -7.83 -13.80
CA ILE A 293 15.16 -6.72 -13.02
C ILE A 293 13.95 -6.13 -13.74
N ARG A 294 14.01 -5.99 -15.07
CA ARG A 294 12.85 -5.55 -15.88
C ARG A 294 11.71 -6.56 -15.85
N LEU A 295 12.00 -7.86 -15.93
CA LEU A 295 10.99 -8.91 -15.80
C LEU A 295 10.32 -8.85 -14.42
N LEU A 296 11.10 -8.73 -13.35
CA LEU A 296 10.59 -8.56 -11.99
C LEU A 296 9.78 -7.28 -11.83
N ALA A 297 10.15 -6.20 -12.50
CA ALA A 297 9.40 -4.95 -12.50
C ALA A 297 8.03 -5.10 -13.20
N VAL A 298 7.94 -5.85 -14.31
CA VAL A 298 6.65 -6.17 -14.95
C VAL A 298 5.77 -6.99 -14.01
N VAL A 299 6.33 -8.03 -13.39
CA VAL A 299 5.60 -8.86 -12.41
C VAL A 299 5.15 -8.02 -11.21
N GLY A 300 6.02 -7.16 -10.67
CA GLY A 300 5.72 -6.24 -9.58
C GLY A 300 4.61 -5.25 -9.92
N SER A 301 4.67 -4.63 -11.11
CA SER A 301 3.64 -3.72 -11.62
C SER A 301 2.27 -4.39 -11.74
N ALA A 302 2.20 -5.70 -12.00
CA ALA A 302 0.94 -6.43 -12.04
C ALA A 302 0.47 -6.90 -10.65
N MET A 303 1.38 -7.44 -9.83
CA MET A 303 1.04 -8.06 -8.54
C MET A 303 0.69 -7.04 -7.46
N ILE A 304 1.42 -5.92 -7.38
CA ILE A 304 1.25 -4.93 -6.31
C ILE A 304 -0.16 -4.31 -6.33
N PRO A 305 -0.70 -3.83 -7.46
CA PRO A 305 -2.07 -3.30 -7.50
C PRO A 305 -3.14 -4.35 -7.26
N ALA A 306 -2.87 -5.63 -7.57
CA ALA A 306 -3.81 -6.71 -7.33
C ALA A 306 -4.19 -6.87 -5.83
N ILE A 307 -3.28 -6.49 -4.92
CA ILE A 307 -3.52 -6.48 -3.47
C ILE A 307 -4.68 -5.55 -3.10
N ALA A 308 -4.84 -4.42 -3.79
CA ALA A 308 -5.90 -3.45 -3.55
C ALA A 308 -7.16 -3.76 -4.38
N ILE A 309 -7.00 -4.25 -5.61
CA ILE A 309 -8.11 -4.59 -6.52
C ILE A 309 -8.95 -5.75 -5.97
N LEU A 310 -8.31 -6.79 -5.41
CA LEU A 310 -9.00 -7.99 -4.99
C LEU A 310 -10.12 -7.75 -3.94
N PRO A 311 -9.87 -7.06 -2.80
CA PRO A 311 -10.93 -6.76 -1.85
C PRO A 311 -11.97 -5.80 -2.43
N LEU A 312 -11.57 -4.82 -3.26
CA LEU A 312 -12.50 -3.91 -3.93
C LEU A 312 -13.48 -4.64 -4.85
N TYR A 313 -12.96 -5.51 -5.72
CA TYR A 313 -13.76 -6.30 -6.65
C TYR A 313 -14.73 -7.24 -5.91
N ALA A 314 -14.25 -7.92 -4.87
CA ALA A 314 -15.11 -8.80 -4.08
C ALA A 314 -16.23 -8.01 -3.38
N SER A 315 -15.93 -6.82 -2.87
CA SER A 315 -16.92 -5.95 -2.26
C SER A 315 -17.98 -5.48 -3.24
N LEU A 316 -17.55 -4.99 -4.41
CA LEU A 316 -18.46 -4.58 -5.49
C LEU A 316 -19.42 -5.70 -5.88
N LYS A 317 -18.88 -6.91 -6.07
CA LYS A 317 -19.68 -8.08 -6.42
C LYS A 317 -20.70 -8.40 -5.32
N SER A 318 -20.29 -8.45 -4.06
CA SER A 318 -21.20 -8.80 -2.97
C SER A 318 -22.24 -7.71 -2.68
N ILE A 319 -21.90 -6.42 -2.87
CA ILE A 319 -22.88 -5.33 -2.82
C ILE A 319 -23.92 -5.49 -3.94
N GLN A 320 -23.49 -5.76 -5.16
CA GLN A 320 -24.40 -5.98 -6.30
C GLN A 320 -25.31 -7.20 -6.08
N GLU A 321 -24.79 -8.29 -5.53
CA GLU A 321 -25.58 -9.48 -5.19
C GLU A 321 -26.68 -9.15 -4.16
N ILE A 322 -26.37 -8.37 -3.14
CA ILE A 322 -27.34 -7.97 -2.10
C ILE A 322 -28.37 -6.96 -2.66
N GLN A 323 -27.93 -6.01 -3.47
CA GLN A 323 -28.83 -5.09 -4.16
C GLN A 323 -29.80 -5.87 -5.05
N ASN A 324 -29.29 -6.75 -5.91
CA ASN A 324 -30.12 -7.55 -6.80
C ASN A 324 -31.09 -8.44 -6.02
N SER A 325 -30.64 -9.10 -4.95
CA SER A 325 -31.51 -9.92 -4.10
C SER A 325 -32.61 -9.06 -3.45
N SER A 326 -32.28 -7.87 -2.94
CA SER A 326 -33.26 -6.96 -2.34
C SER A 326 -34.28 -6.46 -3.38
N LEU A 327 -33.83 -6.13 -4.59
CA LEU A 327 -34.68 -5.66 -5.69
C LEU A 327 -35.55 -6.79 -6.28
N GLU A 328 -35.06 -8.04 -6.26
CA GLU A 328 -35.81 -9.22 -6.70
C GLU A 328 -37.06 -9.47 -5.85
N HIS A 329 -37.03 -9.14 -4.56
CA HIS A 329 -38.21 -9.24 -3.69
C HIS A 329 -39.19 -8.08 -3.91
N LEU A 330 -38.68 -6.89 -4.25
CA LEU A 330 -39.50 -5.69 -4.49
C LEU A 330 -40.21 -5.72 -5.84
N GLY A 331 -39.62 -6.34 -6.87
CA GLY A 331 -40.18 -6.41 -8.23
C GLY A 331 -41.57 -7.06 -8.30
N PRO A 332 -41.77 -8.28 -7.77
CA PRO A 332 -43.08 -8.94 -7.71
C PRO A 332 -44.11 -8.15 -6.90
N LEU A 333 -43.71 -7.53 -5.78
CA LEU A 333 -44.58 -6.67 -4.98
C LEU A 333 -45.07 -5.44 -5.77
N LEU A 334 -44.16 -4.76 -6.47
CA LEU A 334 -44.49 -3.65 -7.35
C LEU A 334 -45.44 -4.09 -8.48
N ASN A 335 -45.17 -5.22 -9.13
CA ASN A 335 -46.03 -5.75 -10.19
C ASN A 335 -47.42 -6.12 -9.69
N ASN A 336 -47.53 -6.74 -8.52
CA ASN A 336 -48.83 -7.10 -7.92
C ASN A 336 -49.66 -5.85 -7.61
N LEU A 337 -49.05 -4.82 -7.02
CA LEU A 337 -49.73 -3.54 -6.76
C LEU A 337 -50.12 -2.82 -8.06
N LEU A 338 -49.30 -2.94 -9.12
CA LEU A 338 -49.63 -2.38 -10.44
C LEU A 338 -50.82 -3.09 -11.08
N LEU A 339 -50.91 -4.42 -10.93
CA LEU A 339 -52.06 -5.20 -11.38
C LEU A 339 -53.32 -4.84 -10.58
N GLU A 340 -53.22 -4.70 -9.26
CA GLU A 340 -54.31 -4.28 -8.37
C GLU A 340 -54.81 -2.87 -8.71
N ALA A 341 -53.91 -1.91 -8.92
CA ALA A 341 -54.27 -0.56 -9.35
C ALA A 341 -55.00 -0.59 -10.71
N ASN A 342 -54.49 -1.36 -11.67
CA ASN A 342 -55.08 -1.47 -13.00
C ASN A 342 -56.46 -2.15 -12.99
N SER A 343 -56.67 -3.18 -12.16
CA SER A 343 -57.98 -3.82 -12.02
C SER A 343 -58.98 -2.87 -11.37
N ALA A 344 -58.58 -2.17 -10.30
CA ALA A 344 -59.42 -1.21 -9.61
C ALA A 344 -59.84 -0.04 -10.51
N VAL A 345 -58.95 0.45 -11.39
CA VAL A 345 -59.31 1.47 -12.40
C VAL A 345 -60.33 0.94 -13.41
N ARG A 346 -60.18 -0.29 -13.90
CA ARG A 346 -61.15 -0.90 -14.83
C ARG A 346 -62.52 -1.11 -14.19
N GLU A 347 -62.54 -1.41 -12.90
CA GLU A 347 -63.76 -1.59 -12.10
C GLU A 347 -64.35 -0.27 -11.59
N GLN A 348 -63.75 0.88 -11.95
CA GLN A 348 -64.14 2.23 -11.50
C GLN A 348 -64.06 2.42 -9.96
N ASN A 349 -63.27 1.61 -9.28
CA ASN A 349 -63.00 1.71 -7.85
C ASN A 349 -61.77 2.58 -7.58
N PHE A 350 -61.93 3.89 -7.73
CA PHE A 350 -60.83 4.85 -7.70
C PHE A 350 -60.14 4.99 -6.33
N GLU A 351 -60.82 4.69 -5.22
CA GLU A 351 -60.21 4.73 -3.88
C GLU A 351 -59.19 3.61 -3.69
N VAL A 352 -59.50 2.39 -4.14
CA VAL A 352 -58.55 1.26 -4.11
C VAL A 352 -57.37 1.53 -5.05
N ALA A 353 -57.63 2.05 -6.25
CA ALA A 353 -56.58 2.44 -7.19
C ALA A 353 -55.62 3.48 -6.59
N LYS A 354 -56.16 4.50 -5.91
CA LYS A 354 -55.36 5.55 -5.24
C LYS A 354 -54.51 4.98 -4.10
N GLY A 355 -55.06 4.06 -3.30
CA GLY A 355 -54.32 3.37 -2.25
C GLY A 355 -53.14 2.54 -2.78
N ALA A 356 -53.36 1.78 -3.85
CA ALA A 356 -52.32 1.00 -4.52
C ALA A 356 -51.22 1.90 -5.12
N ILE A 357 -51.60 3.01 -5.78
CA ILE A 357 -50.65 3.99 -6.33
C ILE A 357 -49.79 4.64 -5.23
N SER A 358 -50.36 4.96 -4.06
CA SER A 358 -49.60 5.49 -2.92
C SER A 358 -48.50 4.51 -2.47
N ARG A 359 -48.86 3.23 -2.32
CA ARG A 359 -47.91 2.17 -1.95
C ARG A 359 -46.84 1.93 -3.01
N ILE A 360 -47.20 2.04 -4.29
CA ILE A 360 -46.22 1.98 -5.39
C ILE A 360 -45.19 3.11 -5.26
N ASN A 361 -45.63 4.34 -4.92
CA ASN A 361 -44.72 5.46 -4.75
C ASN A 361 -43.76 5.24 -3.56
N GLU A 362 -44.28 4.77 -2.42
CA GLU A 362 -43.47 4.43 -1.24
C GLU A 362 -42.43 3.31 -1.55
N LEU A 363 -42.86 2.26 -2.24
CA LEU A 363 -41.97 1.16 -2.65
C LEU A 363 -40.95 1.59 -3.70
N LYS A 364 -41.32 2.52 -4.59
CA LYS A 364 -40.40 3.11 -5.57
C LYS A 364 -39.32 3.95 -4.88
N GLU A 365 -39.67 4.71 -3.85
CA GLU A 365 -38.67 5.42 -3.04
C GLU A 365 -37.73 4.44 -2.35
N LEU A 366 -38.25 3.36 -1.77
CA LEU A 366 -37.43 2.32 -1.16
C LEU A 366 -36.53 1.59 -2.18
N PHE A 367 -37.05 1.31 -3.37
CA PHE A 367 -36.30 0.76 -4.50
C PHE A 367 -35.14 1.68 -4.90
N GLU A 368 -35.40 2.99 -5.04
CA GLU A 368 -34.36 3.97 -5.37
C GLU A 368 -33.34 4.12 -4.24
N ILE A 369 -33.73 4.06 -2.95
CA ILE A 369 -32.79 4.05 -1.82
C ILE A 369 -31.87 2.84 -1.88
N VAL A 370 -32.40 1.64 -2.11
CA VAL A 370 -31.61 0.39 -2.19
C VAL A 370 -30.66 0.40 -3.40
N LYS A 371 -31.17 0.86 -4.54
CA LYS A 371 -30.40 0.97 -5.79
C LYS A 371 -29.31 2.05 -5.73
N SER A 372 -29.62 3.18 -5.09
CA SER A 372 -28.68 4.31 -4.93
C SER A 372 -27.81 4.21 -3.69
N ALA A 373 -27.99 3.16 -2.87
CA ALA A 373 -27.25 2.91 -1.63
C ALA A 373 -25.75 3.06 -1.92
N ASN A 374 -25.22 4.23 -1.55
CA ASN A 374 -23.91 4.65 -1.98
C ASN A 374 -22.89 3.89 -1.14
N VAL A 375 -22.00 3.17 -1.79
CA VAL A 375 -20.91 2.50 -1.09
C VAL A 375 -19.64 3.10 -1.62
N TRP A 376 -19.18 4.18 -1.02
CA TRP A 376 -17.87 4.74 -1.31
C TRP A 376 -16.79 3.86 -0.65
N PRO A 377 -15.63 3.57 -1.29
CA PRO A 377 -15.19 3.92 -2.65
C PRO A 377 -15.57 2.87 -3.72
N PHE A 378 -16.54 2.00 -3.44
CA PHE A 378 -17.02 0.91 -4.30
C PHE A 378 -17.90 1.42 -5.46
N ASN A 379 -17.38 2.38 -6.22
CA ASN A 379 -17.97 2.81 -7.48
C ASN A 379 -17.37 1.97 -8.63
N PRO A 380 -18.19 1.29 -9.46
CA PRO A 380 -17.70 0.58 -10.64
C PRO A 380 -16.81 1.43 -11.54
N LYS A 381 -17.11 2.73 -11.69
CA LYS A 381 -16.27 3.67 -12.45
C LYS A 381 -14.87 3.81 -11.85
N ALA A 382 -14.76 3.84 -10.51
CA ALA A 382 -13.48 3.89 -9.82
C ALA A 382 -12.67 2.61 -10.09
N LEU A 383 -13.31 1.43 -10.04
CA LEU A 383 -12.66 0.17 -10.41
C LEU A 383 -12.19 0.17 -11.87
N THR A 384 -13.00 0.66 -12.81
CA THR A 384 -12.60 0.75 -14.23
C THR A 384 -11.41 1.66 -14.42
N ILE A 385 -11.42 2.88 -13.86
CA ILE A 385 -10.30 3.82 -13.93
C ILE A 385 -9.02 3.18 -13.39
N VAL A 386 -9.14 2.52 -12.25
CA VAL A 386 -8.07 1.79 -11.59
C VAL A 386 -7.53 0.63 -12.45
N ALA A 387 -8.41 -0.19 -13.01
CA ALA A 387 -8.03 -1.32 -13.84
C ALA A 387 -7.35 -0.83 -15.11
N THR A 388 -7.87 0.23 -15.74
CA THR A 388 -7.27 0.89 -16.90
C THR A 388 -5.90 1.47 -16.56
N ALA A 389 -5.76 2.18 -15.44
CA ALA A 389 -4.47 2.73 -15.01
C ALA A 389 -3.43 1.61 -14.79
N ASN A 390 -3.83 0.49 -14.18
CA ASN A 390 -2.97 -0.67 -13.99
C ASN A 390 -2.56 -1.31 -15.34
N VAL A 391 -3.52 -1.52 -16.25
CA VAL A 391 -3.23 -2.03 -17.60
C VAL A 391 -2.28 -1.11 -18.36
N ILE A 392 -2.48 0.21 -18.29
CA ILE A 392 -1.58 1.20 -18.88
C ILE A 392 -0.19 1.08 -18.26
N GLN A 393 -0.08 1.00 -16.93
CA GLN A 393 1.21 0.83 -16.25
C GLN A 393 1.93 -0.45 -16.66
N ILE A 394 1.22 -1.58 -16.73
CA ILE A 394 1.77 -2.86 -17.20
C ILE A 394 2.22 -2.73 -18.65
N ALA A 395 1.41 -2.16 -19.54
CA ALA A 395 1.73 -1.98 -20.94
C ALA A 395 2.95 -1.07 -21.14
N LEU A 396 3.04 0.04 -20.39
CA LEU A 396 4.19 0.94 -20.40
C LEU A 396 5.45 0.24 -19.88
N THR A 397 5.34 -0.61 -18.85
CA THR A 397 6.47 -1.39 -18.33
C THR A 397 6.89 -2.49 -19.31
N ALA A 398 5.93 -3.16 -19.95
CA ALA A 398 6.18 -4.24 -20.92
C ALA A 398 6.76 -3.72 -22.25
N LYS A 399 6.33 -2.54 -22.72
CA LYS A 399 6.91 -1.87 -23.89
C LYS A 399 8.42 -1.67 -23.74
N GLU A 400 8.88 -1.30 -22.54
CA GLU A 400 10.30 -1.15 -22.23
C GLU A 400 11.07 -2.48 -22.25
N LEU A 401 10.38 -3.60 -22.04
CA LEU A 401 10.95 -4.93 -22.14
C LEU A 401 11.10 -5.36 -23.61
N LEU A 402 10.14 -4.99 -24.47
CA LEU A 402 10.16 -5.32 -25.90
C LEU A 402 11.22 -4.53 -26.69
N HIS A 403 11.53 -3.29 -26.32
CA HIS A 403 12.60 -2.51 -26.98
C HIS A 403 14.02 -3.08 -26.77
N LEU A 404 14.20 -4.09 -25.91
CA LEU A 404 15.49 -4.79 -25.70
C LEU A 404 15.72 -6.00 -26.61
N PHE A 405 14.66 -6.52 -27.24
CA PHE A 405 14.76 -7.59 -28.21
C PHE A 405 14.48 -6.98 -29.59
N PRO A 406 15.46 -6.34 -30.24
CA PRO A 406 15.32 -6.07 -31.66
C PRO A 406 15.14 -7.43 -32.34
N MET A 407 13.96 -7.65 -32.91
CA MET A 407 13.75 -8.74 -33.86
C MET A 407 14.61 -8.51 -35.09
#